data_AF-A0A534W5X7-F1
#
_entry.id   AF-A0A534W5X7-F1
#
_cell.length_a   1.000
_cell.length_b   1.000
_cell.length_c   1.000
_cell.angle_alpha   90.00
_cell.angle_beta   90.00
_cell.angle_gamma   90.00
#
_symmetry.space_group_name_H-M   'P 1'
#
loop_
_entity.id
_entity.type
_entity.pdbx_description
1 polymer ?
#
loop_
_entity_poly.entity_id
_entity_poly.type
_entity_poly.pdbx_seq_one_letter_code
_entity_poly.pdbx_strand_id
1 'polypeptide(L)'
;MRKLAAEQKAALASTQREDLKKQHWMRCPKCGMELKEIGFRGVQVDRCFSCGGTYLDAGELEKIAAPEGGAIVKSMLRIFGKP
;
A
#
# COMPACT_ATOMS: atom_id res chain seq x y z
N MET A 1 5.31 35.53 10.46
CA MET A 1 5.80 35.05 9.15
C MET A 1 6.03 33.54 9.08
N ARG A 2 6.82 32.91 9.97
CA ARG A 2 7.13 31.46 9.89
C ARG A 2 5.91 30.50 10.00
N LYS A 3 4.88 30.88 10.76
CA LYS A 3 3.69 30.04 11.02
C LYS A 3 2.80 29.86 9.77
N LEU A 4 2.43 30.97 9.12
CA LEU A 4 1.65 30.97 7.89
C LEU A 4 2.27 30.12 6.78
N ALA A 5 3.60 30.20 6.60
CA ALA A 5 4.30 29.44 5.57
C ALA A 5 4.31 27.92 5.85
N ALA A 6 4.36 27.52 7.13
CA ALA A 6 4.28 26.10 7.51
C ALA A 6 2.85 25.55 7.30
N GLU A 7 1.83 26.34 7.63
CA GLU A 7 0.42 25.99 7.44
C GLU A 7 0.07 25.86 5.95
N GLN A 8 0.51 26.79 5.11
CA GLN A 8 0.34 26.72 3.65
C GLN A 8 1.03 25.50 3.05
N LYS A 9 2.25 25.17 3.50
CA LYS A 9 2.96 23.94 3.07
C LYS A 9 2.22 22.67 3.46
N ALA A 10 1.67 22.61 4.68
CA ALA A 10 0.92 21.45 5.15
C ALA A 10 -0.37 21.23 4.33
N ALA A 11 -1.12 22.31 4.05
CA ALA A 11 -2.31 22.25 3.22
C ALA A 11 -2.01 21.82 1.77
N LEU A 12 -0.94 22.35 1.19
CA LEU A 12 -0.49 21.94 -0.15
C LEU A 12 -0.11 20.46 -0.18
N ALA A 13 0.56 19.97 0.86
CA ALA A 13 0.93 18.55 0.97
C ALA A 13 -0.30 17.63 1.12
N SER A 14 -1.36 18.07 1.81
CA SER A 14 -2.60 17.28 1.90
C SER A 14 -3.32 17.18 0.56
N THR A 15 -3.46 18.30 -0.18
CA THR A 15 -4.12 18.31 -1.49
C THR A 15 -3.35 17.47 -2.50
N GLN A 16 -2.01 17.60 -2.54
CA GLN A 16 -1.17 16.76 -3.39
C GLN A 16 -1.36 15.26 -3.09
N ARG A 17 -1.51 14.88 -1.82
CA ARG A 17 -1.74 13.48 -1.44
C ARG A 17 -3.10 12.96 -1.92
N GLU A 18 -4.13 13.80 -1.91
CA GLU A 18 -5.46 13.45 -2.41
C GLU A 18 -5.47 13.26 -3.92
N ASP A 19 -4.75 14.09 -4.66
CA ASP A 19 -4.64 13.94 -6.12
C ASP A 19 -3.81 12.70 -6.50
N LEU A 20 -2.74 12.41 -5.75
CA LEU A 20 -1.98 11.17 -5.93
C LEU A 20 -2.82 9.92 -5.62
N LYS A 21 -3.81 9.99 -4.72
CA LYS A 21 -4.76 8.87 -4.51
C LYS A 21 -5.60 8.59 -5.74
N LYS A 22 -5.94 9.60 -6.55
CA LYS A 22 -6.74 9.43 -7.78
C LYS A 22 -5.93 8.79 -8.90
N GLN A 23 -4.60 8.92 -8.87
CA GLN A 23 -3.70 8.27 -9.82
C GLN A 23 -3.38 6.84 -9.34
N HIS A 24 -4.14 5.83 -9.75
CA HIS A 24 -3.97 4.46 -9.24
C HIS A 24 -2.74 3.71 -9.79
N TRP A 25 -1.93 4.34 -10.66
CA TRP A 25 -0.73 3.74 -11.23
C TRP A 25 0.45 3.83 -10.25
N MET A 26 0.88 2.69 -9.69
CA MET A 26 1.93 2.59 -8.66
C MET A 26 1.73 3.50 -7.42
N ARG A 27 0.48 3.92 -7.16
CA ARG A 27 0.10 4.61 -5.92
C ARG A 27 -0.93 3.80 -5.18
N CYS A 28 -0.79 3.79 -3.87
CA CYS A 28 -1.68 3.12 -2.96
C CYS A 28 -3.08 3.79 -3.02
N PRO A 29 -4.14 3.10 -3.48
CA PRO A 29 -5.47 3.68 -3.54
C PRO A 29 -6.03 4.07 -2.15
N LYS A 30 -5.50 3.48 -1.06
CA LYS A 30 -5.88 3.84 0.32
C LYS A 30 -5.30 5.19 0.75
N CYS A 31 -4.03 5.45 0.47
CA CYS A 31 -3.29 6.55 1.10
C CYS A 31 -2.53 7.47 0.14
N GLY A 32 -2.45 7.16 -1.15
CA GLY A 32 -1.82 7.96 -2.20
C GLY A 32 -0.29 7.88 -2.25
N MET A 33 0.33 7.10 -1.37
CA MET A 33 1.77 6.93 -1.34
C MET A 33 2.23 5.91 -2.37
N GLU A 34 3.51 5.95 -2.71
CA GLU A 34 4.15 4.99 -3.61
C GLU A 34 3.97 3.53 -3.16
N LEU A 35 3.63 2.68 -4.12
CA LEU A 35 3.76 1.23 -3.99
C LEU A 35 5.16 0.82 -4.40
N LYS A 36 5.72 -0.15 -3.70
CA LYS A 36 6.99 -0.77 -4.05
C LYS A 36 6.79 -2.26 -4.22
N GLU A 37 7.29 -2.77 -5.33
CA GLU A 37 7.30 -4.19 -5.62
C GLU A 37 8.25 -4.93 -4.67
N ILE A 38 7.79 -6.02 -4.08
CA ILE A 38 8.57 -6.92 -3.25
C ILE A 38 8.36 -8.36 -3.69
N GLY A 39 9.43 -9.17 -3.66
CA GLY A 39 9.32 -10.60 -3.88
C GLY A 39 8.78 -11.32 -2.64
N PHE A 40 7.68 -12.05 -2.79
CA PHE A 40 7.11 -12.91 -1.76
C PHE A 40 6.84 -14.31 -2.32
N ARG A 41 7.55 -15.32 -1.80
CA ARG A 41 7.42 -16.73 -2.23
C ARG A 41 7.50 -16.94 -3.75
N GLY A 42 8.36 -16.17 -4.42
CA GLY A 42 8.54 -16.24 -5.87
C GLY A 42 7.50 -15.49 -6.70
N VAL A 43 6.59 -14.74 -6.05
CA VAL A 43 5.61 -13.85 -6.68
C VAL A 43 5.99 -12.41 -6.36
N GLN A 44 5.88 -11.51 -7.34
CA GLN A 44 6.07 -10.08 -7.10
C GLN A 44 4.77 -9.51 -6.56
N VAL A 45 4.82 -8.69 -5.51
CA VAL A 45 3.63 -8.08 -4.92
C VAL A 45 3.90 -6.62 -4.63
N ASP A 46 2.90 -5.77 -4.79
CA ASP A 46 3.02 -4.34 -4.54
C ASP A 46 2.68 -3.99 -3.09
N ARG A 47 3.63 -3.38 -2.38
CA ARG A 47 3.44 -3.00 -0.97
C ARG A 47 3.54 -1.50 -0.75
N CYS A 48 2.55 -0.96 -0.06
CA CYS A 48 2.58 0.39 0.51
C CYS A 48 3.23 0.37 1.89
N PHE A 49 4.42 0.96 2.00
CA PHE A 49 5.13 1.08 3.28
C PHE A 49 4.58 2.17 4.20
N SER A 50 3.71 3.06 3.69
CA SER A 50 3.07 4.09 4.53
C SER A 50 1.86 3.59 5.30
N CYS A 51 1.04 2.71 4.71
CA CYS A 51 -0.21 2.27 5.35
C CYS A 51 -0.35 0.75 5.46
N GLY A 52 0.65 -0.02 5.01
CA GLY A 52 0.67 -1.48 5.09
C GLY A 52 -0.15 -2.22 4.03
N GLY A 53 -0.79 -1.50 3.10
CA GLY A 53 -1.57 -2.13 2.03
C GLY A 53 -0.70 -3.01 1.13
N THR A 54 -1.19 -4.19 0.77
CA THR A 54 -0.56 -5.10 -0.21
C THR A 54 -1.54 -5.33 -1.34
N TYR A 55 -1.05 -5.22 -2.57
CA TYR A 55 -1.83 -5.32 -3.80
C TYR A 55 -1.21 -6.41 -4.66
N LEU A 56 -2.08 -7.19 -5.29
CA LEU A 56 -1.77 -8.37 -6.07
C LEU A 56 -2.40 -8.19 -7.44
N ASP A 57 -1.69 -8.61 -8.48
CA ASP A 57 -2.25 -8.69 -9.82
C ASP A 57 -3.13 -9.93 -9.97
N ALA A 58 -3.95 -9.93 -11.02
CA ALA A 58 -4.82 -11.05 -11.33
C ALA A 58 -4.01 -12.34 -11.52
N GLY A 59 -4.38 -13.41 -10.81
CA GLY A 59 -3.68 -14.71 -10.88
C GLY A 59 -2.50 -14.86 -9.90
N GLU A 60 -2.10 -13.81 -9.18
CA GLU A 60 -1.01 -13.89 -8.20
C GLU A 60 -1.45 -14.49 -6.86
N LEU A 61 -2.70 -14.24 -6.46
CA LEU A 61 -3.26 -14.80 -5.23
C LEU A 61 -3.26 -16.32 -5.29
N GLU A 62 -3.58 -16.90 -6.44
CA GLU A 62 -3.62 -18.33 -6.70
C GLU A 62 -2.24 -18.98 -6.59
N LYS A 63 -1.19 -18.29 -7.07
CA LYS A 63 0.21 -18.73 -6.90
C LYS A 63 0.63 -18.73 -5.42
N ILE A 64 0.11 -17.81 -4.63
CA ILE A 64 0.39 -17.70 -3.19
C ILE A 64 -0.44 -18.68 -2.36
N ALA A 65 -1.68 -18.96 -2.78
CA ALA A 65 -2.68 -19.76 -2.05
C ALA A 65 -2.63 -21.27 -2.33
N ALA A 66 -1.77 -21.73 -3.26
CA ALA A 66 -1.54 -23.15 -3.53
C ALA A 66 -1.25 -23.95 -2.23
N PRO A 67 -1.63 -25.24 -2.13
CA PRO A 67 -1.81 -25.99 -0.87
C PRO A 67 -0.59 -26.05 0.08
N GLU A 68 0.63 -25.81 -0.40
CA GLU A 68 1.83 -25.60 0.43
C GLU A 68 1.81 -24.26 1.22
N GLY A 69 0.78 -23.42 1.01
CA GLY A 69 0.65 -22.03 1.46
C GLY A 69 -0.71 -21.68 2.09
N GLY A 70 -1.59 -22.65 2.35
CA GLY A 70 -2.94 -22.43 2.92
C GLY A 70 -2.97 -21.76 4.31
N ALA A 71 -1.83 -21.69 5.01
CA ALA A 71 -1.71 -20.97 6.30
C ALA A 71 -1.61 -19.44 6.17
N ILE A 72 -1.48 -18.91 4.93
CA ILE A 72 -1.14 -17.49 4.72
C ILE A 72 -2.33 -16.56 4.94
N VAL A 73 -3.58 -16.92 4.63
CA VAL A 73 -4.73 -16.02 4.88
C VAL A 73 -4.80 -15.64 6.37
N LYS A 74 -4.45 -16.58 7.26
CA LYS A 74 -4.39 -16.37 8.71
C LYS A 74 -3.16 -15.58 9.18
N SER A 75 -2.04 -15.66 8.45
CA SER A 75 -0.79 -14.95 8.75
C SER A 75 -0.78 -13.53 8.18
N MET A 76 -1.38 -13.32 7.02
CA MET A 76 -1.74 -12.02 6.47
C MET A 76 -2.69 -11.30 7.42
N LEU A 77 -3.73 -11.96 7.97
CA LEU A 77 -4.60 -11.35 8.98
C LEU A 77 -3.87 -10.90 10.27
N ARG A 78 -2.69 -11.44 10.61
CA ARG A 78 -1.86 -10.92 11.73
C ARG A 78 -1.07 -9.66 11.37
N ILE A 79 -0.77 -9.44 10.10
CA ILE A 79 -0.12 -8.22 9.58
C ILE A 79 -1.16 -7.14 9.24
N PHE A 80 -2.35 -7.55 8.81
CA PHE A 80 -3.50 -6.68 8.49
C PHE A 80 -4.44 -6.42 9.67
N GLY A 81 -4.18 -7.00 10.84
CA GLY A 81 -5.09 -6.98 12.00
C GLY A 81 -4.37 -6.90 13.34
N LYS A 82 -3.93 -5.70 13.70
CA LYS A 82 -3.94 -5.26 15.11
C LYS A 82 -4.43 -3.80 15.13
N PRO A 83 -5.14 -3.39 16.19
CA PRO A 83 -5.98 -2.19 16.23
C PRO A 83 -5.19 -0.91 15.96
#